data_AF-A0AAN8I625-F1
#
_entry.id   AF-A0AAN8I625-F1
#
_cell.length_a   1.000
_cell.length_b   1.000
_cell.length_c   1.000
_cell.angle_alpha   90.00
_cell.angle_beta   90.00
_cell.angle_gamma   90.00
#
_symmetry.space_group_name_H-M   'P 1'
#
loop_
_entity.id
_entity.type
_entity.pdbx_description
1 polymer ?
#
loop_
_entity_poly.entity_id
_entity_poly.type
_entity_poly.pdbx_seq_one_letter_code
_entity_poly.pdbx_strand_id
1 'polypeptide(L)'
;MSRTGMYAKMAAVFLGCSIGGPLIMYYVTPSEGELFKRFNPDLQKRNLEMRPERERNYKDFAAKMIEYSKSDKPIWAAEEEARMKAREEILARESEERKVREERAAAMRAEMQGAR
;
A
#
# COMPACT_ATOMS: atom_id res chain seq x y z
N MET A 1 3.07 -54.83 -19.84
CA MET A 1 3.21 -53.41 -20.25
C MET A 1 4.68 -53.09 -20.33
N SER A 2 5.19 -52.60 -21.47
CA SER A 2 6.63 -52.24 -21.57
C SER A 2 6.92 -51.00 -20.72
N ARG A 3 8.07 -50.96 -20.05
CA ARG A 3 8.48 -49.83 -19.19
C ARG A 3 8.49 -48.52 -19.97
N THR A 4 8.88 -48.56 -21.24
CA THR A 4 8.84 -47.43 -22.18
C THR A 4 7.43 -46.85 -22.36
N GLY A 5 6.41 -47.71 -22.50
CA GLY A 5 5.02 -47.26 -22.63
C GLY A 5 4.48 -46.63 -21.34
N MET A 6 4.96 -47.06 -20.18
CA MET A 6 4.60 -46.45 -18.89
C MET A 6 5.22 -45.05 -18.74
N TYR A 7 6.51 -44.88 -19.04
CA TYR A 7 7.17 -43.58 -18.97
C TYR A 7 6.60 -42.57 -19.97
N ALA A 8 6.25 -43.00 -21.18
CA ALA A 8 5.60 -42.14 -22.16
C ALA A 8 4.26 -41.58 -21.65
N LYS A 9 3.44 -42.41 -20.99
CA LYS A 9 2.16 -41.96 -20.39
C LYS A 9 2.38 -40.98 -19.24
N MET A 10 3.36 -41.24 -18.37
CA MET A 10 3.69 -40.35 -17.26
C MET A 10 4.20 -38.99 -17.76
N ALA A 11 5.05 -38.98 -18.79
CA ALA A 11 5.54 -37.75 -19.41
C ALA A 11 4.40 -36.94 -20.06
N ALA A 12 3.46 -37.61 -20.73
CA ALA A 12 2.30 -36.95 -21.33
C ALA A 12 1.39 -36.28 -20.29
N VAL A 13 1.11 -36.95 -19.17
CA VAL A 13 0.31 -36.37 -18.08
C VAL A 13 1.05 -35.20 -17.43
N PHE A 14 2.35 -35.35 -17.17
CA PHE A 14 3.16 -34.28 -16.59
C PHE A 14 3.17 -33.02 -17.47
N LEU A 15 3.45 -33.17 -18.76
CA LEU A 15 3.40 -32.04 -19.71
C LEU A 15 2.00 -31.43 -19.79
N GLY A 16 0.95 -32.27 -19.79
CA GLY A 16 -0.44 -31.81 -19.77
C GLY A 16 -0.75 -30.94 -18.55
N CYS A 17 -0.30 -31.32 -17.35
CA CYS A 17 -0.52 -30.54 -16.13
C CYS A 17 0.38 -29.30 -16.08
N SER A 18 1.68 -29.44 -16.37
CA SER A 18 2.66 -28.36 -16.27
C SER A 18 2.46 -27.27 -17.31
N ILE A 19 1.99 -27.61 -18.52
CA ILE A 19 1.73 -26.65 -19.60
C ILE A 19 0.25 -26.26 -19.64
N GLY A 20 -0.65 -27.24 -19.51
CA GLY A 20 -2.09 -27.01 -19.60
C GLY A 20 -2.63 -26.17 -18.45
N GLY A 21 -2.10 -26.31 -17.23
CA GLY A 21 -2.49 -25.49 -16.08
C GLY A 21 -2.27 -23.99 -16.36
N PRO A 22 -1.03 -23.55 -16.65
CA PRO A 22 -0.75 -22.17 -17.04
C PRO A 22 -1.53 -21.70 -18.26
N LEU A 23 -1.69 -22.55 -19.29
CA LEU A 23 -2.45 -22.20 -20.50
C LEU A 23 -3.92 -21.91 -20.22
N ILE A 24 -4.58 -22.74 -19.40
CA ILE A 24 -5.97 -22.52 -18.97
C ILE A 24 -6.08 -21.24 -18.16
N MET A 25 -5.12 -20.99 -17.26
CA MET A 25 -5.07 -19.75 -16.49
C MET A 25 -4.98 -18.53 -17.41
N TYR A 26 -4.06 -18.52 -18.38
CA TYR A 26 -3.91 -17.41 -19.32
C TYR A 26 -5.12 -17.23 -20.23
N TYR A 27 -5.84 -18.30 -20.55
CA TYR A 27 -7.06 -18.22 -21.35
C TYR A 27 -8.24 -17.61 -20.58
N VAL A 28 -8.39 -17.95 -19.30
CA VAL A 28 -9.51 -17.48 -18.47
C VAL A 28 -9.24 -16.10 -17.88
N THR A 29 -7.99 -15.80 -17.57
CA THR A 29 -7.60 -14.52 -16.97
C THR A 29 -7.76 -13.42 -18.02
N PRO A 30 -8.63 -12.42 -17.81
CA PRO A 30 -8.85 -11.35 -18.78
C PRO A 30 -7.56 -10.58 -19.04
N SER A 31 -7.36 -10.17 -20.29
CA SER A 31 -6.16 -9.43 -20.71
C SER A 31 -6.04 -8.07 -20.01
N GLU A 32 -4.81 -7.54 -19.94
CA GLU A 32 -4.54 -6.25 -19.31
C GLU A 32 -5.40 -5.14 -19.95
N GLY A 33 -6.32 -4.56 -19.18
CA GLY A 33 -7.20 -3.48 -19.61
C GLY A 33 -8.60 -3.89 -20.09
N GLU A 34 -8.90 -5.17 -20.29
CA GLU A 34 -10.28 -5.61 -20.56
C GLU A 34 -11.20 -5.33 -19.37
N LEU A 35 -10.71 -5.55 -18.15
CA LEU A 35 -11.46 -5.23 -16.94
C LEU A 35 -11.73 -3.72 -16.82
N PHE A 36 -10.77 -2.89 -17.21
CA PHE A 36 -10.90 -1.44 -17.18
C PHE A 36 -11.99 -0.96 -18.14
N LYS A 37 -12.09 -1.55 -19.34
CA LYS A 37 -13.14 -1.24 -20.32
C LYS A 37 -14.55 -1.62 -19.83
N ARG A 38 -14.66 -2.61 -18.95
CA ARG A 38 -15.94 -3.03 -18.35
C ARG A 38 -16.41 -2.12 -17.20
N PHE A 39 -15.56 -1.23 -16.69
CA PHE A 39 -15.93 -0.30 -15.62
C PHE A 39 -16.80 0.85 -16.13
N ASN A 40 -17.63 1.40 -15.24
CA ASN A 40 -18.38 2.62 -15.48
C ASN A 40 -17.42 3.79 -15.84
N PRO A 41 -17.70 4.65 -16.84
CA PRO A 41 -16.85 5.78 -17.23
C PRO A 41 -16.36 6.66 -16.07
N ASP A 42 -17.16 6.87 -15.02
CA ASP A 42 -16.74 7.66 -13.86
C ASP A 42 -15.61 6.98 -13.06
N LEU A 43 -15.71 5.65 -12.90
CA LEU A 43 -14.68 4.86 -12.26
C LEU A 43 -13.41 4.77 -13.11
N GLN A 44 -13.53 4.79 -14.44
CA GLN A 44 -12.37 4.83 -15.32
C GLN A 44 -11.57 6.11 -15.12
N LYS A 45 -12.25 7.27 -15.10
CA LYS A 45 -11.62 8.58 -14.85
C LYS A 45 -10.95 8.65 -13.49
N ARG A 46 -11.68 8.30 -12.43
CA ARG A 46 -11.13 8.28 -11.07
C ARG A 46 -9.94 7.33 -10.95
N ASN A 47 -9.99 6.16 -11.60
CA ASN A 47 -8.85 5.26 -11.61
C ASN A 47 -7.63 5.93 -12.26
N LEU A 48 -7.80 6.59 -13.42
CA LEU A 48 -6.70 7.27 -14.12
C LEU A 48 -6.11 8.39 -13.27
N GLU A 49 -6.94 9.19 -12.62
CA GLU A 49 -6.53 10.28 -11.71
C GLU A 49 -5.79 9.75 -10.48
N MET A 50 -6.24 8.63 -9.91
CA MET A 50 -5.62 8.00 -8.74
C MET A 50 -4.38 7.14 -9.07
N ARG A 51 -3.98 6.98 -10.34
CA ARG A 51 -2.76 6.22 -10.69
C ARG A 51 -1.50 6.74 -10.01
N PRO A 52 -1.14 8.04 -10.13
CA PRO A 52 0.07 8.58 -9.49
C PRO A 52 0.02 8.43 -7.97
N GLU A 53 -1.15 8.62 -7.37
CA GLU A 53 -1.33 8.45 -5.93
C GLU A 53 -1.11 7.00 -5.50
N ARG A 54 -1.66 6.02 -6.24
CA ARG A 54 -1.46 4.60 -5.98
C ARG A 54 0.00 4.18 -6.13
N GLU A 55 0.69 4.68 -7.15
CA GLU A 55 2.11 4.42 -7.35
C GLU A 55 2.96 4.98 -6.21
N ARG A 56 2.65 6.20 -5.75
CA ARG A 56 3.32 6.79 -4.58
C ARG A 56 3.05 5.98 -3.32
N ASN A 57 1.77 5.71 -3.02
CA ASN A 57 1.38 4.95 -1.83
C ASN A 57 2.01 3.55 -1.82
N TYR A 58 2.14 2.90 -2.98
CA TYR A 58 2.82 1.62 -3.11
C TYR A 58 4.31 1.73 -2.81
N LYS A 59 5.01 2.72 -3.37
CA LYS A 59 6.43 2.97 -3.09
C LYS A 59 6.67 3.25 -1.61
N ASP A 60 5.83 4.08 -1.01
CA ASP A 60 5.91 4.43 0.41
C ASP A 60 5.67 3.19 1.29
N PHE A 61 4.67 2.37 0.95
CA PHE A 61 4.39 1.12 1.64
C PHE A 61 5.55 0.13 1.54
N ALA A 62 6.09 -0.07 0.33
CA ALA A 62 7.24 -0.94 0.11
C ALA A 62 8.47 -0.47 0.89
N ALA A 63 8.73 0.84 0.91
CA ALA A 63 9.82 1.43 1.68
C ALA A 63 9.68 1.15 3.19
N LYS A 64 8.47 1.34 3.75
CA LYS A 64 8.20 1.04 5.16
C LYS A 64 8.35 -0.45 5.48
N MET A 65 7.89 -1.35 4.62
CA MET A 65 8.11 -2.79 4.83
C MET A 65 9.60 -3.16 4.84
N ILE A 66 10.39 -2.56 3.94
CA ILE A 66 11.85 -2.75 3.91
C ILE A 66 12.50 -2.19 5.18
N GLU A 67 11.97 -1.09 5.73
CA GLU A 67 12.45 -0.53 6.99
C GLU A 67 12.11 -1.45 8.17
N TYR A 68 10.87 -1.94 8.26
CA TYR A 68 10.41 -2.83 9.32
C TYR A 68 11.09 -4.21 9.28
N SER A 69 11.42 -4.71 8.08
CA SER A 69 12.13 -6.00 7.94
C SER A 69 13.57 -5.96 8.46
N LYS A 70 14.16 -4.78 8.65
CA LYS A 70 15.49 -4.63 9.28
C LYS A 70 15.43 -4.84 10.79
N SER A 71 14.25 -4.78 11.39
CA SER A 71 14.07 -5.06 12.81
C SER A 71 13.94 -6.55 13.05
N ASP A 72 14.44 -7.02 14.19
CA ASP A 72 14.35 -8.43 14.61
C ASP A 72 12.94 -8.79 15.12
N LYS A 73 12.01 -7.83 15.09
CA LYS A 73 10.61 -7.98 15.49
C LYS A 73 9.75 -8.35 14.29
N PRO A 74 8.63 -9.04 14.49
CA PRO A 74 7.70 -9.28 13.40
C PRO A 74 7.16 -7.94 12.86
N ILE A 75 6.94 -7.87 11.54
CA ILE A 75 6.58 -6.63 10.82
C ILE A 75 5.37 -5.93 11.44
N TRP A 76 4.36 -6.68 11.89
CA TRP A 76 3.16 -6.10 12.53
C TRP A 76 3.46 -5.38 13.86
N ALA A 77 4.43 -5.87 14.63
CA ALA A 77 4.82 -5.25 15.90
C ALA A 77 5.63 -3.97 15.64
N ALA A 78 6.54 -4.01 14.65
CA ALA A 78 7.29 -2.83 14.22
C ALA A 78 6.37 -1.73 13.65
N GLU A 79 5.33 -2.11 12.91
CA GLU A 79 4.32 -1.18 12.39
C GLU A 79 3.50 -0.55 13.53
N GLU A 80 3.07 -1.34 14.53
CA GLU A 80 2.33 -0.82 15.67
C GLU A 80 3.17 0.17 16.49
N GLU A 81 4.44 -0.13 16.74
CA GLU A 81 5.37 0.77 17.42
C GLU A 81 5.56 2.08 16.62
N ALA A 82 5.75 2.00 15.30
CA ALA A 82 5.86 3.17 14.45
C ALA A 82 4.57 4.02 14.46
N ARG A 83 3.39 3.37 14.48
CA ARG A 83 2.10 4.05 14.58
C ARG A 83 1.90 4.74 15.92
N MET A 84 2.37 4.14 17.01
CA MET A 84 2.32 4.74 18.35
C MET A 84 3.22 5.97 18.41
N LYS A 85 4.47 5.88 17.94
CA LYS A 85 5.38 7.03 17.86
C LYS A 85 4.82 8.16 17.01
N ALA A 86 4.27 7.86 15.83
CA ALA A 86 3.66 8.86 14.98
C ALA A 86 2.49 9.60 15.65
N ARG A 87 1.67 8.89 16.45
CA ARG A 87 0.58 9.51 17.22
C ARG A 87 1.11 10.41 18.32
N GLU A 88 2.15 9.96 19.04
CA GLU A 88 2.80 10.76 20.09
C GLU A 88 3.42 12.05 19.52
N GLU A 89 4.07 11.96 18.36
CA GLU A 89 4.65 13.13 17.68
C GLU A 89 3.58 14.12 17.22
N ILE A 90 2.44 13.65 16.72
CA ILE A 90 1.31 14.51 16.34
C ILE A 90 0.75 15.23 17.57
N LEU A 91 0.52 14.50 18.66
CA LEU A 91 0.01 15.09 19.91
C LEU A 91 0.99 16.10 20.50
N ALA A 92 2.29 15.80 20.45
CA ALA A 92 3.34 16.73 20.89
C ALA A 92 3.31 18.02 20.06
N ARG A 93 3.28 17.91 18.72
CA ARG A 93 3.16 19.08 17.82
C ARG A 93 1.91 19.90 18.07
N GLU A 94 0.74 19.27 18.18
CA GLU A 94 -0.51 19.97 18.46
C GLU A 94 -0.46 20.73 19.80
N SER A 95 0.21 20.16 20.81
CA SER A 95 0.39 20.81 22.10
C SER A 95 1.31 22.04 22.02
N GLU A 96 2.38 21.97 21.22
CA GLU A 96 3.28 23.10 20.98
C GLU A 96 2.58 24.21 20.19
N GLU A 97 1.86 23.85 19.12
CA GLU A 97 1.10 24.82 18.32
C GLU A 97 0.03 25.54 19.16
N ARG A 98 -0.59 24.82 20.10
CA ARG A 98 -1.56 25.40 21.03
C ARG A 98 -0.90 26.42 21.96
N LYS A 99 0.26 26.09 22.55
CA LYS A 99 1.02 27.02 23.40
C LYS A 99 1.43 28.28 22.64
N VAL A 100 1.97 28.13 21.43
CA VAL A 100 2.36 29.26 20.57
C VAL A 100 1.15 30.13 20.22
N ARG A 101 -0.01 29.52 19.97
CA ARG A 101 -1.25 30.27 19.69
C ARG A 101 -1.74 31.05 20.90
N GLU A 102 -1.67 30.46 22.08
CA GLU A 102 -2.04 31.09 23.35
C GLU A 102 -1.10 32.27 23.69
N GLU A 103 0.21 32.08 23.52
CA GLU A 103 1.22 33.14 23.71
C GLU A 103 0.99 34.33 22.75
N ARG A 104 0.74 34.06 21.46
CA ARG A 104 0.41 35.12 20.48
C ARG A 104 -0.87 35.86 20.83
N ALA A 105 -1.90 35.15 21.29
CA ALA A 105 -3.16 35.78 21.72
C ALA A 105 -2.97 36.63 22.99
N ALA A 106 -2.13 36.19 23.93
CA ALA A 106 -1.80 36.95 25.13
C ALA A 106 -1.00 38.22 24.81
N ALA A 107 -0.01 38.13 23.90
CA ALA A 107 0.76 39.29 23.44
C ALA A 107 -0.14 40.34 22.77
N MET A 108 -1.05 39.93 21.89
CA MET A 108 -2.01 40.83 21.24
C MET A 108 -2.96 41.50 22.26
N ARG A 109 -3.38 40.79 23.31
CA ARG A 109 -4.19 41.37 24.39
C ARG A 109 -3.42 42.39 25.21
N ALA A 110 -2.13 42.16 25.47
CA ALA A 110 -1.28 43.09 26.21
C ALA A 110 -1.01 44.38 25.40
N GLU A 111 -0.76 44.28 24.09
CA GLU A 111 -0.60 45.45 23.22
C GLU A 111 -1.89 46.30 23.16
N MET A 112 -3.06 45.66 23.09
CA MET A 112 -4.35 46.36 23.09
C MET A 112 -4.68 47.05 24.43
N GLN A 113 -4.12 46.57 25.54
CA GLN A 113 -4.30 47.17 26.87
C GLN A 113 -3.28 48.28 27.16
N GLY A 114 -2.07 48.22 26.57
CA GLY A 114 -1.05 49.28 26.68
C GLY A 114 -1.25 50.47 25.72
N ALA A 115 -2.16 50.37 24.75
CA ALA A 115 -2.51 51.43 23.81
C ALA A 115 -3.69 52.33 24.28
N ARG A 116 -4.07 52.26 25.57
CA ARG A 116 -5.05 53.14 26.23
C ARG A 116 -4.38 53.99 27.29
#